data_AF-A0A150STH3-F1
#
_entry.id   AF-A0A150STH3-F1
#
_cell.length_a   1.000
_cell.length_b   1.000
_cell.length_c   1.000
_cell.angle_alpha   90.00
_cell.angle_beta   90.00
_cell.angle_gamma   90.00
#
_symmetry.space_group_name_H-M   'P 1'
#
loop_
_entity.id
_entity.type
_entity.pdbx_description
1 polymer ?
#
loop_
_entity_poly.entity_id
_entity_poly.type
_entity_poly.pdbx_seq_one_letter_code
_entity_poly.pdbx_strand_id
1 'polypeptide(L)'
;MTNLMKLNRLHSMYAALGLLACAAFGPACVAEGATGDGETELATGGDETELVDSGSSAIINGTAATSWMRRRVVSLGNCTGVIISRNHVLTASHCKPVAGTTMVQFYSTSNTPDSPSTGVTDVVFRPGVNPWIDDLEDTAGDYADIAVLTLASPIPSTSVVAGIDVNYPGEDGTGTQVGRGRHDDVANPTNLLKYATNGLYSDNVDGGYFYTNDERTNKGDSGGPIFTHGQLVSGVLFGDTWVAFATRNKYTSTEYHFEWILDNIGYTGNGVYSQTLTNKFIDGWPYSLVSGNLRKCKYVCEHDSQCIAYSHVALDNDCFLYDDMGDGPVTFSGGTTGIK
;
A
#
# COMPACT_ATOMS: atom_id res chain seq x y z
N MET A 1 -19.90 35.74 -22.27
CA MET A 1 -19.35 36.84 -21.44
C MET A 1 -19.55 36.42 -19.99
N THR A 2 -18.48 35.89 -19.38
CA THR A 2 -17.80 36.49 -18.20
C THR A 2 -18.69 36.65 -16.96
N ASN A 3 -18.28 36.33 -15.74
CA ASN A 3 -17.18 35.57 -15.15
C ASN A 3 -17.38 35.74 -13.62
N LEU A 4 -16.56 35.04 -12.83
CA LEU A 4 -16.11 35.42 -11.48
C LEU A 4 -16.95 35.10 -10.22
N MET A 5 -16.42 34.07 -9.52
CA MET A 5 -15.89 34.10 -8.15
C MET A 5 -16.82 33.81 -6.97
N LYS A 6 -16.80 32.53 -6.57
CA LYS A 6 -16.80 32.10 -5.17
C LYS A 6 -15.35 32.11 -4.66
N LEU A 7 -15.09 32.84 -3.58
CA LEU A 7 -13.90 32.71 -2.74
C LEU A 7 -14.35 32.90 -1.29
N ASN A 8 -14.40 31.80 -0.54
CA ASN A 8 -14.53 31.80 0.91
C ASN A 8 -13.78 30.58 1.43
N ARG A 9 -12.60 30.81 2.01
CA ARG A 9 -12.02 30.03 3.12
C ARG A 9 -10.69 30.69 3.52
N LEU A 10 -10.79 31.60 4.49
CA LEU A 10 -9.71 31.97 5.38
C LEU A 10 -9.97 31.25 6.71
N HIS A 11 -9.18 30.23 7.02
CA HIS A 11 -8.97 29.80 8.40
C HIS A 11 -7.50 30.02 8.70
N SER A 12 -7.24 30.85 9.69
CA SER A 12 -5.93 31.05 10.28
C SER A 12 -6.13 31.42 11.74
N MET A 13 -5.21 30.95 12.58
CA MET A 13 -5.01 31.28 14.00
C MET A 13 -5.76 30.43 15.04
N TYR A 14 -5.11 29.35 15.47
CA TYR A 14 -4.96 29.10 16.91
C TYR A 14 -3.48 28.84 17.20
N ALA A 15 -2.85 29.81 17.85
CA ALA A 15 -1.52 29.70 18.43
C ALA A 15 -1.60 30.09 19.91
N ALA A 16 -1.01 29.23 20.73
CA ALA A 16 -0.38 29.49 22.02
C ALA A 16 -1.20 30.17 23.13
N LEU A 17 -1.60 29.37 24.13
CA LEU A 17 -1.53 29.80 25.53
C LEU A 17 -1.33 28.58 26.44
N GLY A 18 -0.07 28.28 26.72
CA GLY A 18 0.34 27.33 27.75
C GLY A 18 1.33 28.00 28.67
N LEU A 19 0.92 28.33 29.90
CA LEU A 19 1.82 28.67 31.01
C LEU A 19 1.08 28.56 32.35
N LEU A 20 1.84 28.03 33.32
CA LEU A 20 1.66 28.04 34.78
C LEU A 20 0.67 27.06 35.43
N ALA A 21 1.23 25.99 35.99
CA ALA A 21 1.15 25.74 37.44
C ALA A 21 2.27 24.79 37.90
N CYS A 22 3.26 25.33 38.61
CA CYS A 22 4.19 24.59 39.47
C CYS A 22 3.71 24.69 40.92
N ALA A 23 3.68 23.56 41.64
CA ALA A 23 3.91 23.36 43.08
C ALA A 23 3.17 22.08 43.52
N ALA A 24 3.58 21.25 44.47
CA ALA A 24 4.82 20.94 45.19
C ALA A 24 4.45 19.80 46.18
N PHE A 25 5.44 19.07 46.71
CA PHE A 25 5.40 18.10 47.85
C PHE A 25 4.86 16.68 47.52
N GLY A 26 5.50 15.56 47.87
CA GLY A 26 6.58 15.26 48.82
C GLY A 26 7.19 13.84 48.61
N PRO A 27 7.84 13.21 49.61
CA PRO A 27 9.15 12.55 49.44
C PRO A 27 9.18 11.01 49.35
N ALA A 28 10.31 10.53 48.81
CA ALA A 28 11.09 9.33 49.16
C ALA A 28 10.39 7.99 49.46
N CYS A 29 10.64 7.01 48.59
CA CYS A 29 10.98 5.65 49.01
C CYS A 29 12.18 5.16 48.21
N VAL A 30 13.24 4.84 48.94
CA VAL A 30 14.42 4.09 48.50
C VAL A 30 14.05 2.62 48.47
N ALA A 31 14.41 1.91 47.40
CA ALA A 31 14.63 0.47 47.45
C ALA A 31 15.72 0.11 46.44
N GLU A 32 16.91 -0.18 46.98
CA GLU A 32 18.01 -0.85 46.32
C GLU A 32 17.70 -2.33 46.12
N GLY A 33 18.29 -2.91 45.07
CA GLY A 33 18.68 -4.32 45.05
C GLY A 33 17.94 -5.19 44.03
N ALA A 34 18.63 -5.53 42.93
CA ALA A 34 19.14 -6.89 42.73
C ALA A 34 19.70 -7.04 41.31
N THR A 35 21.00 -7.30 41.27
CA THR A 35 21.74 -7.91 40.16
C THR A 35 21.11 -9.26 39.78
N GLY A 36 21.01 -9.54 38.48
CA GLY A 36 20.34 -10.71 37.96
C GLY A 36 20.70 -10.95 36.50
N ASP A 37 21.97 -11.27 36.31
CA ASP A 37 22.62 -11.60 35.05
C ASP A 37 22.01 -12.91 34.54
N GLY A 38 21.34 -12.86 33.40
CA GLY A 38 20.65 -13.98 32.78
C GLY A 38 20.72 -13.85 31.28
N GLU A 39 21.93 -14.01 30.73
CA GLU A 39 22.13 -14.21 29.30
C GLU A 39 21.32 -15.43 28.87
N THR A 40 20.37 -15.19 27.98
CA THR A 40 19.70 -16.27 27.24
C THR A 40 20.20 -16.18 25.81
N GLU A 41 20.95 -17.20 25.41
CA GLU A 41 21.43 -17.45 24.05
C GLU A 41 20.37 -17.13 23.00
N LEU A 42 20.59 -16.06 22.23
CA LEU A 42 19.91 -15.85 20.96
C LEU A 42 20.74 -16.54 19.89
N ALA A 43 20.11 -17.52 19.24
CA ALA A 43 20.70 -18.44 18.29
C ALA A 43 21.62 -17.77 17.26
N THR A 44 22.84 -18.31 17.18
CA THR A 44 23.77 -18.20 16.05
C THR A 44 23.12 -18.76 14.79
N GLY A 45 22.40 -17.91 14.05
CA GLY A 45 22.06 -18.12 12.65
C GLY A 45 23.22 -17.63 11.79
N GLY A 46 23.75 -18.53 10.96
CA GLY A 46 24.98 -18.36 10.21
C GLY A 46 25.07 -17.07 9.39
N ASP A 47 26.26 -16.49 9.46
CA ASP A 47 26.78 -15.41 8.64
C ASP A 47 26.88 -15.88 7.18
N GLU A 48 25.78 -15.79 6.44
CA GLU A 48 25.82 -15.67 4.99
C GLU A 48 26.21 -14.22 4.69
N THR A 49 27.52 -13.92 4.71
CA THR A 49 28.03 -12.74 4.02
C THR A 49 27.79 -12.92 2.54
N GLU A 50 26.57 -12.62 2.10
CA GLU A 50 26.24 -12.43 0.69
C GLU A 50 27.10 -11.25 0.23
N LEU A 51 28.10 -11.56 -0.62
CA LEU A 51 28.97 -10.57 -1.24
C LEU A 51 28.09 -9.48 -1.86
N VAL A 52 28.10 -8.31 -1.22
CA VAL A 52 27.42 -7.11 -1.70
C VAL A 52 28.09 -6.71 -3.01
N ASP A 53 27.60 -7.25 -4.11
CA ASP A 53 27.96 -6.84 -5.45
C ASP A 53 27.42 -5.41 -5.65
N SER A 54 28.33 -4.45 -5.51
CA SER A 54 28.08 -3.02 -5.63
C SER A 54 27.65 -2.57 -7.04
N GLY A 55 27.51 -3.48 -8.02
CA GLY A 55 26.96 -3.18 -9.36
C GLY A 55 25.43 -3.25 -9.49
N SER A 56 24.73 -3.39 -8.36
CA SER A 56 23.38 -3.92 -8.22
C SER A 56 22.07 -3.10 -8.32
N SER A 57 22.03 -1.76 -8.24
CA SER A 57 20.92 -1.12 -7.49
C SER A 57 19.63 -0.58 -8.16
N ALA A 58 18.53 -1.35 -8.27
CA ALA A 58 17.28 -0.94 -8.98
C ALA A 58 16.64 0.32 -8.38
N ILE A 59 16.62 0.34 -7.06
CA ILE A 59 16.36 1.50 -6.22
C ILE A 59 17.73 2.06 -5.83
N ILE A 60 17.94 3.38 -5.93
CA ILE A 60 19.21 4.06 -5.56
C ILE A 60 19.55 3.68 -4.12
N ASN A 61 20.75 3.12 -3.91
CA ASN A 61 21.19 2.55 -2.62
C ASN A 61 20.29 1.42 -2.05
N GLY A 62 19.55 0.74 -2.91
CA GLY A 62 18.68 -0.36 -2.59
C GLY A 62 19.38 -1.69 -2.33
N THR A 63 18.69 -2.54 -1.56
CA THR A 63 19.11 -3.89 -1.20
C THR A 63 18.30 -4.92 -1.99
N ALA A 64 18.82 -6.13 -2.15
CA ALA A 64 18.11 -7.24 -2.78
C ALA A 64 16.75 -7.48 -2.11
N ALA A 65 15.69 -7.66 -2.90
CA ALA A 65 14.34 -7.85 -2.37
C ALA A 65 14.24 -9.09 -1.47
N THR A 66 13.45 -8.98 -0.40
CA THR A 66 13.20 -10.10 0.52
C THR A 66 12.14 -11.05 -0.05
N SER A 67 11.96 -12.21 0.58
CA SER A 67 11.00 -13.22 0.10
C SER A 67 9.57 -12.73 0.03
N TRP A 68 9.12 -11.94 1.01
CA TRP A 68 7.74 -11.47 1.02
C TRP A 68 7.47 -10.42 -0.07
N MET A 69 8.49 -9.62 -0.43
CA MET A 69 8.41 -8.61 -1.49
C MET A 69 8.38 -9.26 -2.86
N ARG A 70 9.38 -10.11 -3.17
CA ARG A 70 9.52 -10.72 -4.49
C ARG A 70 8.29 -11.52 -4.91
N ARG A 71 7.68 -12.25 -3.97
CA ARG A 71 6.47 -13.05 -4.24
C ARG A 71 5.24 -12.22 -4.60
N ARG A 72 5.25 -10.90 -4.40
CA ARG A 72 4.14 -9.97 -4.69
C ARG A 72 4.39 -9.06 -5.88
N VAL A 73 5.62 -8.99 -6.36
CA VAL A 73 6.04 -8.10 -7.42
C VAL A 73 6.19 -8.89 -8.72
N VAL A 74 6.03 -8.23 -9.86
CA VAL A 74 6.21 -8.82 -11.18
C VAL A 74 7.06 -7.94 -12.08
N SER A 75 7.73 -8.58 -13.03
CA SER A 75 8.38 -7.92 -14.15
C SER A 75 7.40 -7.82 -15.32
N LEU A 76 7.19 -6.60 -15.83
CA LEU A 76 6.25 -6.27 -16.90
C LEU A 76 6.96 -5.49 -18.01
N GLY A 77 7.50 -6.16 -19.04
CA GLY A 77 8.15 -5.48 -20.17
C GLY A 77 9.37 -4.64 -19.77
N ASN A 78 9.24 -3.32 -19.74
CA ASN A 78 10.24 -2.37 -19.20
C ASN A 78 9.83 -1.74 -17.87
N CYS A 79 8.74 -2.19 -17.24
CA CYS A 79 8.16 -1.68 -16.00
C CYS A 79 8.06 -2.75 -14.90
N THR A 80 7.71 -2.32 -13.70
CA THR A 80 7.38 -3.19 -12.57
C THR A 80 5.87 -3.19 -12.33
N GLY A 81 5.35 -4.21 -11.66
CA GLY A 81 3.96 -4.26 -11.21
C GLY A 81 3.81 -5.05 -9.91
N VAL A 82 2.60 -5.07 -9.36
CA VAL A 82 2.27 -5.76 -8.10
C VAL A 82 1.03 -6.62 -8.25
N ILE A 83 1.05 -7.79 -7.64
CA ILE A 83 -0.04 -8.77 -7.68
C ILE A 83 -1.11 -8.34 -6.68
N ILE A 84 -2.31 -8.01 -7.16
CA ILE A 84 -3.43 -7.53 -6.31
C ILE A 84 -4.61 -8.51 -6.28
N SER A 85 -4.57 -9.57 -7.08
CA SER A 85 -5.44 -10.74 -6.92
C SER A 85 -4.86 -11.94 -7.68
N ARG A 86 -5.55 -13.09 -7.65
CA ARG A 86 -5.10 -14.32 -8.32
C ARG A 86 -4.88 -14.17 -9.83
N ASN A 87 -5.63 -13.28 -10.49
CA ASN A 87 -5.57 -13.07 -11.94
C ASN A 87 -5.29 -11.62 -12.33
N HIS A 88 -4.89 -10.76 -11.39
CA HIS A 88 -4.70 -9.34 -11.68
C HIS A 88 -3.39 -8.78 -11.13
N VAL A 89 -2.77 -7.93 -11.94
CA VAL A 89 -1.59 -7.13 -11.61
C VAL A 89 -1.96 -5.65 -11.71
N LEU A 90 -1.48 -4.86 -10.77
CA LEU A 90 -1.51 -3.41 -10.81
C LEU A 90 -0.17 -2.87 -11.31
N THR A 91 -0.20 -1.83 -12.14
CA THR A 91 0.99 -1.13 -12.64
C THR A 91 0.60 0.32 -12.99
N ALA A 92 1.53 1.09 -13.56
CA ALA A 92 1.28 2.43 -14.04
C ALA A 92 0.70 2.43 -15.47
N SER A 93 -0.17 3.38 -15.78
CA SER A 93 -0.74 3.54 -17.14
C SER A 93 0.33 3.92 -18.15
N HIS A 94 1.30 4.76 -17.78
CA HIS A 94 2.38 5.22 -18.66
C HIS A 94 3.36 4.10 -19.06
N CYS A 95 3.30 2.93 -18.42
CA CYS A 95 3.95 1.70 -18.89
C CYS A 95 3.35 1.20 -20.21
N LYS A 96 2.20 1.75 -20.62
CA LYS A 96 1.49 1.46 -21.87
C LYS A 96 1.32 -0.04 -22.12
N PRO A 97 0.85 -0.82 -21.12
CA PRO A 97 0.59 -2.24 -21.31
C PRO A 97 -0.50 -2.42 -22.38
N VAL A 98 -0.35 -3.47 -23.19
CA VAL A 98 -1.23 -3.82 -24.30
C VAL A 98 -1.64 -5.29 -24.17
N ALA A 99 -2.95 -5.54 -24.17
CA ALA A 99 -3.51 -6.89 -24.17
C ALA A 99 -3.02 -7.69 -25.39
N GLY A 100 -2.71 -8.97 -25.17
CA GLY A 100 -2.24 -9.90 -26.20
C GLY A 100 -0.75 -9.80 -26.53
N THR A 101 -0.06 -8.71 -26.16
CA THR A 101 1.39 -8.55 -26.41
C THR A 101 2.21 -8.40 -25.14
N THR A 102 1.62 -7.90 -24.06
CA THR A 102 2.30 -7.72 -22.79
C THR A 102 2.43 -9.04 -22.05
N MET A 103 3.65 -9.31 -21.57
CA MET A 103 3.99 -10.50 -20.79
C MET A 103 4.38 -10.09 -19.37
N VAL A 104 3.92 -10.88 -18.40
CA VAL A 104 4.22 -10.76 -16.97
C VAL A 104 5.14 -11.91 -16.58
N GLN A 105 6.24 -11.62 -15.91
CA GLN A 105 7.14 -12.63 -15.32
C GLN A 105 7.12 -12.50 -13.80
N PHE A 106 7.18 -13.64 -13.12
CA PHE A 106 7.07 -13.70 -11.65
C PHE A 106 8.43 -14.01 -11.02
N TYR A 107 8.57 -13.56 -9.78
CA TYR A 107 9.68 -13.90 -8.89
C TYR A 107 9.18 -14.91 -7.86
N SER A 108 9.86 -16.03 -7.73
CA SER A 108 9.49 -17.13 -6.84
C SER A 108 10.59 -17.35 -5.80
N THR A 109 11.73 -17.88 -6.24
CA THR A 109 12.82 -18.31 -5.37
C THR A 109 14.00 -17.34 -5.39
N SER A 110 14.24 -16.65 -6.52
CA SER A 110 15.29 -15.64 -6.66
C SER A 110 14.73 -14.22 -6.83
N ASN A 111 15.62 -13.24 -6.76
CA ASN A 111 15.32 -11.85 -7.09
C ASN A 111 15.42 -11.55 -8.60
N THR A 112 15.59 -12.57 -9.43
CA THR A 112 15.45 -12.48 -10.88
C THR A 112 14.18 -13.24 -11.28
N PRO A 113 13.50 -12.88 -12.38
CA PRO A 113 12.33 -13.64 -12.80
C PRO A 113 12.72 -15.09 -13.11
N ASP A 114 12.14 -16.03 -12.37
CA ASP A 114 12.52 -17.46 -12.37
C ASP A 114 11.31 -18.40 -12.58
N SER A 115 10.14 -17.82 -12.84
CA SER A 115 8.88 -18.53 -13.05
C SER A 115 8.35 -18.33 -14.47
N PRO A 116 7.53 -19.26 -15.00
CA PRO A 116 6.91 -19.11 -16.31
C PRO A 116 6.16 -17.78 -16.44
N SER A 117 6.29 -17.15 -17.60
CA SER A 117 5.56 -15.92 -17.90
C SER A 117 4.10 -16.22 -18.25
N THR A 118 3.23 -15.23 -18.02
CA THR A 118 1.84 -15.26 -18.49
C THR A 118 1.58 -14.03 -19.35
N GLY A 119 0.73 -14.18 -20.38
CA GLY A 119 0.23 -13.06 -21.15
C GLY A 119 -0.80 -12.24 -20.38
N VAL A 120 -1.02 -11.01 -20.82
CA VAL A 120 -2.11 -10.13 -20.39
C VAL A 120 -3.26 -10.25 -21.40
N THR A 121 -4.48 -10.54 -20.94
CA THR A 121 -5.68 -10.68 -21.79
C THR A 121 -6.53 -9.43 -21.85
N ASP A 122 -6.45 -8.57 -20.83
CA ASP A 122 -7.18 -7.32 -20.77
C ASP A 122 -6.39 -6.27 -19.99
N VAL A 123 -6.59 -5.00 -20.34
CA VAL A 123 -5.92 -3.85 -19.72
C VAL A 123 -6.98 -2.78 -19.51
N VAL A 124 -7.17 -2.39 -18.25
CA VAL A 124 -8.10 -1.31 -17.90
C VAL A 124 -7.33 -0.13 -17.33
N PHE A 125 -7.48 1.02 -17.97
CA PHE A 125 -7.02 2.32 -17.47
C PHE A 125 -8.16 3.02 -16.74
N ARG A 126 -7.82 3.95 -15.83
CA ARG A 126 -8.82 4.81 -15.20
C ARG A 126 -9.57 5.63 -16.26
N PRO A 127 -10.91 5.80 -16.19
CA PRO A 127 -11.64 6.62 -17.15
C PRO A 127 -11.05 8.04 -17.25
N GLY A 128 -10.80 8.52 -18.47
CA GLY A 128 -10.14 9.81 -18.73
C GLY A 128 -8.67 9.67 -19.13
N VAL A 129 -7.98 8.68 -18.54
CA VAL A 129 -6.55 8.46 -18.78
C VAL A 129 -6.32 7.93 -20.20
N ASN A 130 -5.40 8.56 -20.91
CA ASN A 130 -4.91 8.15 -22.21
C ASN A 130 -3.37 8.18 -22.22
N PRO A 131 -2.71 7.06 -21.89
CA PRO A 131 -1.26 7.04 -21.75
C PRO A 131 -0.52 7.17 -23.09
N TRP A 132 -1.19 7.07 -24.23
CA TRP A 132 -0.55 7.22 -25.54
C TRP A 132 -0.28 8.67 -25.92
N ILE A 133 -0.98 9.61 -25.28
CA ILE A 133 -0.74 11.06 -25.41
C ILE A 133 -0.25 11.68 -24.09
N ASP A 134 0.21 10.84 -23.16
CA ASP A 134 0.67 11.21 -21.83
C ASP A 134 -0.37 11.99 -21.01
N ASP A 135 -1.66 11.72 -21.24
CA ASP A 135 -2.77 12.20 -20.42
C ASP A 135 -3.02 11.22 -19.29
N LEU A 136 -2.61 11.59 -18.08
CA LEU A 136 -2.61 10.75 -16.88
C LEU A 136 -3.60 11.25 -15.82
N GLU A 137 -4.54 12.12 -16.20
CA GLU A 137 -5.63 12.57 -15.35
C GLU A 137 -6.90 11.79 -15.67
N ASP A 138 -7.70 11.50 -14.65
CA ASP A 138 -9.00 10.86 -14.84
C ASP A 138 -10.09 11.87 -15.23
N THR A 139 -11.32 11.41 -15.44
CA THR A 139 -12.44 12.29 -15.83
C THR A 139 -12.78 13.39 -14.82
N ALA A 140 -12.34 13.28 -13.56
CA ALA A 140 -12.50 14.31 -12.54
C ALA A 140 -11.34 15.32 -12.53
N GLY A 141 -10.28 15.08 -13.32
CA GLY A 141 -9.05 15.87 -13.33
C GLY A 141 -8.05 15.45 -12.26
N ASP A 142 -8.28 14.31 -11.58
CA ASP A 142 -7.37 13.80 -10.57
C ASP A 142 -6.31 12.91 -11.22
N TYR A 143 -5.11 12.90 -10.64
CA TYR A 143 -4.03 12.09 -11.19
C TYR A 143 -4.35 10.60 -11.06
N ALA A 144 -4.15 9.84 -12.14
CA ALA A 144 -4.53 8.44 -12.21
C ALA A 144 -3.61 7.63 -13.14
N ASP A 145 -2.29 7.75 -12.95
CA ASP A 145 -1.33 6.89 -13.66
C ASP A 145 -1.33 5.47 -13.08
N ILE A 146 -2.40 4.72 -13.36
CA ILE A 146 -2.68 3.40 -12.81
C ILE A 146 -3.47 2.54 -13.81
N ALA A 147 -3.04 1.29 -13.97
CA ALA A 147 -3.66 0.29 -14.83
C ALA A 147 -3.84 -1.03 -14.09
N VAL A 148 -4.99 -1.68 -14.31
CA VAL A 148 -5.26 -3.05 -13.87
C VAL A 148 -5.12 -3.97 -15.07
N LEU A 149 -4.29 -5.00 -14.93
CA LEU A 149 -4.03 -6.00 -15.97
C LEU A 149 -4.68 -7.32 -15.59
N THR A 150 -5.43 -7.92 -16.52
CA THR A 150 -5.99 -9.26 -16.36
C THR A 150 -5.04 -10.28 -16.98
N LEU A 151 -4.63 -11.28 -16.21
CA LEU A 151 -3.68 -12.32 -16.62
C LEU A 151 -4.38 -13.47 -17.36
N ALA A 152 -3.73 -13.99 -18.40
CA ALA A 152 -4.18 -15.17 -19.15
C ALA A 152 -4.20 -16.46 -18.31
N SER A 153 -3.42 -16.51 -17.24
CA SER A 153 -3.36 -17.61 -16.30
C SER A 153 -3.23 -17.07 -14.88
N PRO A 154 -3.77 -17.77 -13.88
CA PRO A 154 -3.56 -17.44 -12.48
C PRO A 154 -2.08 -17.29 -12.14
N ILE A 155 -1.79 -16.44 -11.16
CA ILE A 155 -0.45 -16.35 -10.58
C ILE A 155 0.06 -17.73 -10.12
N PRO A 156 1.38 -18.00 -10.20
CA PRO A 156 1.96 -19.22 -9.65
C PRO A 156 1.65 -19.38 -8.15
N SER A 157 1.61 -20.63 -7.66
CA SER A 157 1.40 -20.90 -6.22
C SER A 157 2.51 -20.35 -5.32
N THR A 158 3.66 -20.01 -5.90
CA THR A 158 4.77 -19.35 -5.23
C THR A 158 4.58 -17.85 -5.13
N SER A 159 3.67 -17.24 -5.89
CA SER A 159 3.31 -15.84 -5.73
C SER A 159 2.27 -15.64 -4.62
N VAL A 160 2.18 -14.42 -4.12
CA VAL A 160 1.26 -14.01 -3.06
C VAL A 160 0.58 -12.71 -3.49
N VAL A 161 -0.69 -12.57 -3.15
CA VAL A 161 -1.44 -11.33 -3.36
C VAL A 161 -1.00 -10.28 -2.33
N ALA A 162 -0.72 -9.06 -2.78
CA ALA A 162 -0.58 -7.90 -1.92
C ALA A 162 -1.97 -7.40 -1.50
N GLY A 163 -2.15 -7.13 -0.21
CA GLY A 163 -3.30 -6.35 0.24
C GLY A 163 -3.16 -4.91 -0.22
N ILE A 164 -4.26 -4.22 -0.47
CA ILE A 164 -4.27 -2.79 -0.81
C ILE A 164 -4.42 -2.00 0.48
N ASP A 165 -3.56 -1.00 0.67
CA ASP A 165 -3.66 -0.09 1.78
C ASP A 165 -4.86 0.84 1.60
N VAL A 166 -5.66 0.94 2.66
CA VAL A 166 -6.90 1.69 2.73
C VAL A 166 -6.81 2.91 3.62
N ASN A 167 -5.66 3.08 4.29
CA ASN A 167 -5.34 4.14 5.21
C ASN A 167 -3.91 4.61 4.90
N TYR A 168 -3.77 5.55 3.99
CA TYR A 168 -2.47 6.14 3.68
C TYR A 168 -1.84 6.72 4.97
N PRO A 169 -0.55 6.42 5.27
CA PRO A 169 0.04 6.80 6.56
C PRO A 169 0.16 8.30 6.81
N GLY A 170 0.07 9.14 5.77
CA GLY A 170 0.30 10.57 5.86
C GLY A 170 1.78 10.97 5.80
N GLU A 171 2.03 12.25 6.06
CA GLU A 171 3.37 12.83 6.19
C GLU A 171 4.10 12.14 7.37
N ASP A 172 5.43 12.03 7.27
CA ASP A 172 6.30 11.32 8.22
C ASP A 172 6.10 9.79 8.27
N GLY A 173 5.12 9.25 7.54
CA GLY A 173 5.03 7.82 7.28
C GLY A 173 6.26 7.27 6.58
N THR A 174 6.43 5.95 6.58
CA THR A 174 7.52 5.28 5.84
C THR A 174 6.93 4.23 4.91
N GLY A 175 7.44 4.17 3.69
CA GLY A 175 7.10 3.16 2.71
C GLY A 175 8.32 2.37 2.22
N THR A 176 8.08 1.16 1.75
CA THR A 176 9.09 0.30 1.13
C THR A 176 8.84 0.21 -0.37
N GLN A 177 9.70 0.87 -1.15
CA GLN A 177 9.63 0.90 -2.60
C GLN A 177 10.32 -0.34 -3.16
N VAL A 178 9.69 -1.02 -4.11
CA VAL A 178 10.24 -2.25 -4.72
C VAL A 178 10.18 -2.15 -6.24
N GLY A 179 11.29 -2.45 -6.90
CA GLY A 179 11.46 -2.22 -8.33
C GLY A 179 12.62 -3.00 -8.95
N ARG A 180 12.62 -3.07 -10.28
CA ARG A 180 13.65 -3.74 -11.10
C ARG A 180 14.22 -2.82 -12.20
N GLY A 181 14.13 -1.51 -12.01
CA GLY A 181 14.69 -0.51 -12.90
C GLY A 181 16.22 -0.58 -13.01
N ARG A 182 16.77 0.41 -13.73
CA ARG A 182 18.22 0.62 -13.88
C ARG A 182 18.92 0.84 -12.54
N HIS A 183 20.21 0.61 -12.52
CA HIS A 183 21.06 0.51 -11.34
C HIS A 183 22.10 1.62 -11.28
N ASP A 184 21.82 2.75 -10.62
CA ASP A 184 22.73 3.91 -10.63
C ASP A 184 23.10 4.29 -12.08
N ASP A 185 22.07 4.38 -12.93
CA ASP A 185 22.16 4.52 -14.39
C ASP A 185 22.82 3.37 -15.16
N VAL A 186 23.15 2.25 -14.52
CA VAL A 186 23.59 1.01 -15.16
C VAL A 186 22.38 0.19 -15.63
N ALA A 187 22.50 -0.50 -16.75
CA ALA A 187 21.44 -1.40 -17.21
C ALA A 187 21.23 -2.56 -16.20
N ASN A 188 19.98 -2.97 -16.01
CA ASN A 188 19.60 -4.16 -15.24
C ASN A 188 19.12 -5.29 -16.19
N PRO A 189 20.03 -5.94 -16.95
CA PRO A 189 19.62 -6.95 -17.93
C PRO A 189 19.04 -8.21 -17.30
N THR A 190 19.31 -8.46 -16.02
CA THR A 190 18.83 -9.65 -15.28
C THR A 190 17.46 -9.44 -14.64
N ASN A 191 16.93 -8.21 -14.70
CA ASN A 191 15.71 -7.80 -14.00
C ASN A 191 15.79 -8.09 -12.49
N LEU A 192 16.98 -7.92 -11.90
CA LEU A 192 17.20 -8.08 -10.47
C LEU A 192 16.29 -7.12 -9.69
N LEU A 193 15.51 -7.67 -8.77
CA LEU A 193 14.56 -6.96 -7.95
C LEU A 193 15.22 -6.46 -6.67
N LYS A 194 15.02 -5.17 -6.38
CA LYS A 194 15.53 -4.51 -5.19
C LYS A 194 14.47 -3.69 -4.49
N TYR A 195 14.78 -3.29 -3.28
CA TYR A 195 13.96 -2.39 -2.49
C TYR A 195 14.79 -1.33 -1.76
N ALA A 196 14.14 -0.24 -1.38
CA ALA A 196 14.61 0.63 -0.29
C ALA A 196 13.43 1.22 0.47
N THR A 197 13.67 1.61 1.71
CA THR A 197 12.72 2.39 2.49
C THR A 197 12.83 3.87 2.13
N ASN A 198 11.73 4.61 2.27
CA ASN A 198 11.68 6.04 2.05
C ASN A 198 10.60 6.66 2.94
N GLY A 199 10.84 7.87 3.43
CA GLY A 199 9.81 8.63 4.12
C GLY A 199 8.75 9.12 3.14
N LEU A 200 7.56 9.38 3.63
CA LEU A 200 6.44 9.96 2.89
C LEU A 200 6.41 11.47 3.14
N TYR A 201 6.18 12.23 2.07
CA TYR A 201 6.16 13.69 2.11
C TYR A 201 4.74 14.26 2.10
N SER A 202 3.81 13.63 1.36
CA SER A 202 2.43 14.10 1.32
C SER A 202 1.69 13.74 2.60
N ASP A 203 0.86 14.67 3.08
CA ASP A 203 -0.04 14.53 4.23
C ASP A 203 -1.33 13.78 3.89
N ASN A 204 -1.79 13.85 2.63
CA ASN A 204 -2.99 13.18 2.13
C ASN A 204 -2.82 12.69 0.68
N VAL A 205 -3.88 12.06 0.15
CA VAL A 205 -3.93 11.48 -1.21
C VAL A 205 -5.09 12.01 -2.05
N ASP A 206 -5.68 13.16 -1.68
CA ASP A 206 -6.92 13.68 -2.28
C ASP A 206 -6.78 14.02 -3.78
N GLY A 207 -5.56 14.19 -4.28
CA GLY A 207 -5.30 14.43 -5.70
C GLY A 207 -5.03 13.15 -6.53
N GLY A 208 -5.20 11.96 -5.95
CA GLY A 208 -4.87 10.68 -6.59
C GLY A 208 -3.40 10.31 -6.56
N TYR A 209 -2.55 11.07 -5.87
CA TYR A 209 -1.12 10.82 -5.76
C TYR A 209 -0.55 11.22 -4.40
N PHE A 210 0.68 10.78 -4.16
CA PHE A 210 1.52 11.27 -3.06
C PHE A 210 3.00 11.25 -3.47
N TYR A 211 3.83 11.90 -2.64
CA TYR A 211 5.27 11.97 -2.83
C TYR A 211 6.03 11.28 -1.70
N THR A 212 7.23 10.80 -2.02
CA THR A 212 8.23 10.37 -1.03
C THR A 212 9.20 11.50 -0.66
N ASN A 213 10.05 11.25 0.34
CA ASN A 213 11.04 12.22 0.79
C ASN A 213 12.22 12.36 -0.16
N ASP A 214 12.70 11.23 -0.67
CA ASP A 214 13.82 11.19 -1.61
C ASP A 214 13.37 10.64 -2.98
N GLU A 215 14.06 11.03 -4.04
CA GLU A 215 14.10 10.28 -5.30
C GLU A 215 15.03 9.07 -5.14
N ARG A 216 14.48 7.86 -5.12
CA ARG A 216 15.26 6.62 -5.02
C ARG A 216 15.03 5.66 -6.17
N THR A 217 14.34 6.06 -7.22
CA THR A 217 13.92 5.15 -8.30
C THR A 217 14.55 5.55 -9.62
N ASN A 218 14.66 4.61 -10.55
CA ASN A 218 15.18 4.81 -11.89
C ASN A 218 14.22 4.31 -12.96
N LYS A 219 14.60 4.52 -14.23
CA LYS A 219 13.87 3.98 -15.37
C LYS A 219 13.69 2.46 -15.23
N GLY A 220 12.43 2.04 -15.25
CA GLY A 220 11.98 0.66 -15.17
C GLY A 220 11.43 0.22 -13.81
N ASP A 221 11.56 1.07 -12.79
CA ASP A 221 10.78 0.93 -11.55
C ASP A 221 9.33 1.38 -11.72
N SER A 222 9.02 2.14 -12.79
CA SER A 222 7.68 2.58 -13.16
C SER A 222 6.64 1.46 -13.00
N GLY A 223 5.53 1.77 -12.35
CA GLY A 223 4.47 0.83 -11.98
C GLY A 223 4.78 -0.05 -10.77
N GLY A 224 6.01 -0.01 -10.25
CA GLY A 224 6.43 -0.74 -9.06
C GLY A 224 5.73 -0.23 -7.79
N PRO A 225 5.47 -1.12 -6.83
CA PRO A 225 4.74 -0.75 -5.63
C PRO A 225 5.61 0.00 -4.63
N ILE A 226 4.95 0.85 -3.85
CA ILE A 226 5.38 1.19 -2.49
C ILE A 226 4.45 0.52 -1.49
N PHE A 227 5.04 -0.24 -0.56
CA PHE A 227 4.31 -0.90 0.52
C PHE A 227 4.36 -0.06 1.80
N THR A 228 3.22 0.16 2.45
CA THR A 228 3.14 0.72 3.81
C THR A 228 2.45 -0.27 4.76
N HIS A 229 2.49 0.02 6.06
CA HIS A 229 1.93 -0.87 7.10
C HIS A 229 2.38 -2.34 6.94
N GLY A 230 3.64 -2.55 6.55
CA GLY A 230 4.18 -3.86 6.23
C GLY A 230 3.99 -4.25 4.76
N GLN A 231 2.94 -5.01 4.45
CA GLN A 231 2.76 -5.69 3.16
C GLN A 231 1.59 -5.14 2.33
N LEU A 232 1.06 -3.97 2.69
CA LEU A 232 -0.06 -3.33 2.00
C LEU A 232 0.48 -2.38 0.92
N VAL A 233 0.01 -2.51 -0.33
CA VAL A 233 0.40 -1.59 -1.40
C VAL A 233 -0.40 -0.29 -1.28
N SER A 234 0.32 0.84 -1.29
CA SER A 234 -0.28 2.17 -1.10
C SER A 234 -0.20 3.02 -2.36
N GLY A 235 0.68 2.65 -3.29
CA GLY A 235 0.76 3.29 -4.58
C GLY A 235 1.61 2.53 -5.59
N VAL A 236 1.48 2.93 -6.85
CA VAL A 236 2.35 2.49 -7.96
C VAL A 236 3.16 3.68 -8.48
N LEU A 237 4.44 3.45 -8.76
CA LEU A 237 5.38 4.51 -9.13
C LEU A 237 5.08 5.10 -10.51
N PHE A 238 4.97 6.42 -10.61
CA PHE A 238 5.08 7.13 -11.89
C PHE A 238 6.56 7.32 -12.26
N GLY A 239 7.29 7.99 -11.38
CA GLY A 239 8.67 8.42 -11.59
C GLY A 239 9.04 9.52 -10.62
N ASP A 240 9.94 10.40 -11.01
CA ASP A 240 10.38 11.55 -10.22
C ASP A 240 9.68 12.86 -10.62
N THR A 241 9.60 13.80 -9.68
CA THR A 241 9.12 15.16 -9.92
C THR A 241 9.78 16.17 -9.00
N TRP A 242 9.88 17.42 -9.42
CA TRP A 242 10.43 18.51 -8.61
C TRP A 242 9.34 19.18 -7.78
N VAL A 243 9.34 18.93 -6.46
CA VAL A 243 8.36 19.48 -5.50
C VAL A 243 9.08 19.95 -4.24
N ALA A 244 8.70 21.14 -3.76
CA ALA A 244 9.23 21.70 -2.51
C ALA A 244 10.76 21.71 -2.44
N PHE A 245 11.40 22.17 -3.52
CA PHE A 245 12.86 22.34 -3.65
C PHE A 245 13.67 21.03 -3.63
N ALA A 246 13.04 19.88 -3.86
CA ALA A 246 13.72 18.59 -4.02
C ALA A 246 13.08 17.76 -5.13
N THR A 247 13.86 16.86 -5.72
CA THR A 247 13.31 15.80 -6.58
C THR A 247 12.80 14.66 -5.69
N ARG A 248 11.57 14.21 -5.95
CA ARG A 248 10.85 13.22 -5.14
C ARG A 248 10.17 12.21 -6.03
N ASN A 249 9.97 10.98 -5.55
CA ASN A 249 9.17 10.03 -6.30
C ASN A 249 7.68 10.34 -6.14
N LYS A 250 6.95 10.31 -7.25
CA LYS A 250 5.49 10.45 -7.31
C LYS A 250 4.86 9.08 -7.48
N TYR A 251 3.90 8.76 -6.64
CA TYR A 251 3.12 7.54 -6.68
C TYR A 251 1.65 7.85 -6.94
N THR A 252 0.98 7.04 -7.77
CA THR A 252 -0.48 7.04 -7.88
C THR A 252 -1.07 6.28 -6.69
N SER A 253 -1.99 6.90 -5.94
CA SER A 253 -2.52 6.36 -4.68
C SER A 253 -3.52 5.22 -4.91
N THR A 254 -3.27 4.06 -4.30
CA THR A 254 -4.25 2.96 -4.35
C THR A 254 -5.45 3.20 -3.45
N GLU A 255 -5.31 3.96 -2.36
CA GLU A 255 -6.44 4.33 -1.51
C GLU A 255 -7.43 5.22 -2.27
N TYR A 256 -6.91 6.25 -2.96
CA TYR A 256 -7.76 7.17 -3.73
C TYR A 256 -8.51 6.43 -4.84
N HIS A 257 -7.86 5.46 -5.48
CA HIS A 257 -8.45 4.67 -6.55
C HIS A 257 -9.10 3.36 -6.09
N PHE A 258 -9.26 3.14 -4.79
CA PHE A 258 -9.56 1.84 -4.20
C PHE A 258 -10.79 1.15 -4.80
N GLU A 259 -11.94 1.84 -4.85
CA GLU A 259 -13.18 1.25 -5.36
C GLU A 259 -13.08 0.83 -6.83
N TRP A 260 -12.43 1.65 -7.65
CA TRP A 260 -12.18 1.31 -9.05
C TRP A 260 -11.26 0.10 -9.18
N ILE A 261 -10.24 -0.03 -8.33
CA ILE A 261 -9.39 -1.23 -8.32
C ILE A 261 -10.25 -2.45 -7.99
N LEU A 262 -11.10 -2.36 -6.95
CA LEU A 262 -11.99 -3.45 -6.57
C LEU A 262 -12.97 -3.86 -7.68
N ASP A 263 -13.52 -2.89 -8.42
CA ASP A 263 -14.38 -3.14 -9.57
C ASP A 263 -13.66 -3.92 -10.66
N ASN A 264 -12.44 -3.52 -10.98
CA ASN A 264 -11.68 -4.12 -12.08
C ASN A 264 -11.04 -5.47 -11.74
N ILE A 265 -10.89 -5.80 -10.46
CA ILE A 265 -10.53 -7.17 -10.05
C ILE A 265 -11.76 -8.06 -9.79
N GLY A 266 -12.98 -7.54 -9.97
CA GLY A 266 -14.23 -8.26 -9.73
C GLY A 266 -14.47 -8.59 -8.26
N TYR A 267 -13.90 -7.83 -7.32
CA TYR A 267 -14.07 -8.05 -5.90
C TYR A 267 -15.49 -7.66 -5.48
N THR A 268 -16.32 -8.62 -5.08
CA THR A 268 -17.72 -8.33 -4.68
C THR A 268 -17.89 -8.27 -3.16
N GLY A 269 -16.87 -8.65 -2.39
CA GLY A 269 -17.02 -8.85 -0.94
C GLY A 269 -18.00 -9.97 -0.59
N ASN A 270 -18.24 -10.93 -1.48
CA ASN A 270 -19.05 -12.12 -1.21
C ASN A 270 -18.17 -13.29 -0.72
N GLY A 271 -17.05 -13.00 -0.07
CA GLY A 271 -16.08 -13.99 0.42
C GLY A 271 -16.57 -14.83 1.61
N VAL A 272 -15.59 -15.44 2.30
CA VAL A 272 -15.69 -16.53 3.31
C VAL A 272 -16.65 -16.26 4.49
N TYR A 273 -17.18 -15.04 4.60
CA TYR A 273 -18.06 -14.64 5.68
C TYR A 273 -19.39 -15.38 5.61
N SER A 274 -19.66 -16.14 6.67
CA SER A 274 -20.76 -17.11 6.73
C SER A 274 -22.15 -16.49 6.58
N GLN A 275 -22.31 -15.16 6.69
CA GLN A 275 -23.51 -14.41 6.32
C GLN A 275 -23.27 -12.91 6.60
N THR A 276 -23.84 -12.05 5.76
CA THR A 276 -24.20 -10.69 6.15
C THR A 276 -25.29 -10.82 7.22
N LEU A 277 -24.89 -10.88 8.49
CA LEU A 277 -25.81 -11.08 9.60
C LEU A 277 -26.39 -9.73 9.96
N THR A 278 -27.62 -9.48 9.53
CA THR A 278 -28.37 -8.31 10.00
C THR A 278 -28.77 -8.55 11.45
N ASN A 279 -28.42 -7.63 12.35
CA ASN A 279 -28.79 -7.66 13.77
C ASN A 279 -28.17 -8.79 14.62
N LYS A 280 -26.97 -9.28 14.29
CA LYS A 280 -26.22 -10.18 15.18
C LYS A 280 -25.16 -9.41 15.96
N PHE A 281 -25.09 -9.71 17.26
CA PHE A 281 -24.18 -9.09 18.21
C PHE A 281 -22.76 -9.65 18.01
N ILE A 282 -21.78 -8.75 17.89
CA ILE A 282 -20.36 -9.05 18.10
C ILE A 282 -20.04 -8.46 19.47
N ASP A 283 -19.55 -9.30 20.37
CA ASP A 283 -18.94 -8.78 21.59
C ASP A 283 -17.49 -8.37 21.30
N GLY A 284 -17.06 -7.24 21.83
CA GLY A 284 -15.72 -6.71 21.64
C GLY A 284 -15.72 -5.22 21.34
N TRP A 285 -14.68 -4.54 21.80
CA TRP A 285 -14.39 -3.19 21.33
C TRP A 285 -13.74 -3.29 19.96
N PRO A 286 -14.13 -2.45 18.99
CA PRO A 286 -13.43 -2.42 17.73
C PRO A 286 -11.99 -1.98 17.97
N TYR A 287 -11.02 -2.74 17.45
CA TYR A 287 -9.61 -2.38 17.53
C TYR A 287 -9.23 -1.35 16.45
N SER A 288 -10.05 -1.23 15.41
CA SER A 288 -9.82 -0.31 14.29
C SER A 288 -11.13 0.23 13.72
N LEU A 289 -11.07 1.48 13.26
CA LEU A 289 -12.13 2.18 12.55
C LEU A 289 -11.61 2.58 11.17
N VAL A 290 -12.32 2.19 10.12
CA VAL A 290 -12.02 2.57 8.74
C VAL A 290 -13.23 3.27 8.16
N SER A 291 -13.02 4.39 7.46
CA SER A 291 -14.10 5.01 6.69
C SER A 291 -14.23 4.33 5.32
N GLY A 292 -15.46 3.97 4.96
CA GLY A 292 -15.75 3.26 3.72
C GLY A 292 -17.13 2.65 3.67
N ASN A 293 -17.53 2.27 2.47
CA ASN A 293 -18.74 1.48 2.29
C ASN A 293 -18.53 0.03 2.83
N LEU A 294 -19.62 -0.74 2.85
CA LEU A 294 -19.62 -2.15 3.25
C LEU A 294 -18.58 -3.01 2.50
N ARG A 295 -18.32 -2.72 1.22
CA ARG A 295 -17.36 -3.50 0.42
C ARG A 295 -15.93 -3.24 0.86
N LYS A 296 -15.55 -1.99 1.12
CA LYS A 296 -14.27 -1.63 1.74
C LYS A 296 -14.14 -2.29 3.11
N CYS A 297 -15.17 -2.23 3.94
CA CYS A 297 -15.23 -2.92 5.24
C CYS A 297 -14.81 -4.41 5.13
N LYS A 298 -15.48 -5.13 4.23
CA LYS A 298 -15.23 -6.54 3.97
C LYS A 298 -13.81 -6.78 3.49
N TYR A 299 -13.33 -5.97 2.56
CA TYR A 299 -11.99 -6.10 2.01
C TYR A 299 -10.93 -5.97 3.10
N VAL A 300 -11.03 -4.93 3.93
CA VAL A 300 -10.05 -4.67 4.99
C VAL A 300 -10.06 -5.82 5.98
N CYS A 301 -11.24 -6.24 6.42
CA CYS A 301 -11.33 -7.36 7.33
C CYS A 301 -10.74 -8.64 6.70
N GLU A 302 -11.04 -8.97 5.43
CA GLU A 302 -10.48 -10.13 4.73
C GLU A 302 -8.96 -10.16 4.67
N HIS A 303 -8.33 -8.99 4.52
CA HIS A 303 -6.89 -8.86 4.35
C HIS A 303 -6.14 -8.54 5.65
N ASP A 304 -6.86 -8.33 6.75
CA ASP A 304 -6.30 -8.23 8.08
C ASP A 304 -6.38 -9.58 8.80
N SER A 305 -5.22 -10.13 9.19
CA SER A 305 -5.13 -11.39 9.91
C SER A 305 -5.70 -11.32 11.34
N GLN A 306 -5.75 -10.13 11.94
CA GLN A 306 -6.37 -9.91 13.24
C GLN A 306 -7.89 -9.86 13.11
N CYS A 307 -8.42 -9.34 12.01
CA CYS A 307 -9.86 -9.18 11.87
C CYS A 307 -10.58 -10.53 11.78
N ILE A 308 -11.45 -10.82 12.75
CA ILE A 308 -12.35 -11.98 12.75
C ILE A 308 -13.79 -11.59 12.39
N ALA A 309 -14.15 -10.32 12.55
CA ALA A 309 -15.47 -9.80 12.24
C ALA A 309 -15.44 -8.29 11.95
N TYR A 310 -16.51 -7.79 11.32
CA TYR A 310 -16.69 -6.37 11.08
C TYR A 310 -18.14 -5.94 11.28
N SER A 311 -18.35 -4.65 11.56
CA SER A 311 -19.65 -3.97 11.50
C SER A 311 -19.55 -2.72 10.64
N HIS A 312 -20.50 -2.54 9.74
CA HIS A 312 -20.61 -1.36 8.88
C HIS A 312 -21.87 -0.57 9.21
N VAL A 313 -21.71 0.70 9.60
CA VAL A 313 -22.80 1.64 9.87
C VAL A 313 -23.05 2.50 8.62
N ALA A 314 -24.12 2.19 7.90
CA ALA A 314 -24.37 2.78 6.58
C ALA A 314 -24.66 4.29 6.59
N LEU A 315 -25.08 4.85 7.72
CA LEU A 315 -25.34 6.29 7.83
C LEU A 315 -24.06 7.11 7.78
N ASP A 316 -23.00 6.59 8.41
CA ASP A 316 -21.73 7.30 8.58
C ASP A 316 -20.63 6.77 7.65
N ASN A 317 -20.88 5.64 6.96
CA ASN A 317 -19.88 4.86 6.23
C ASN A 317 -18.70 4.48 7.13
N ASP A 318 -19.01 4.09 8.36
CA ASP A 318 -18.02 3.67 9.35
C ASP A 318 -17.91 2.15 9.37
N CYS A 319 -16.68 1.67 9.36
CA CYS A 319 -16.31 0.26 9.40
C CYS A 319 -15.56 -0.04 10.70
N PHE A 320 -16.18 -0.79 11.59
CA PHE A 320 -15.60 -1.25 12.84
C PHE A 320 -15.04 -2.67 12.65
N LEU A 321 -13.77 -2.88 12.95
CA LEU A 321 -13.10 -4.18 12.85
C LEU A 321 -12.86 -4.76 14.25
N TYR A 322 -13.03 -6.08 14.39
CA TYR A 322 -12.93 -6.80 15.66
C TYR A 322 -11.92 -7.96 15.55
N ASP A 323 -11.10 -8.15 16.57
CA ASP A 323 -9.99 -9.13 16.64
C ASP A 323 -10.20 -10.25 17.66
N ASP A 324 -11.06 -10.04 18.65
CA ASP A 324 -11.53 -11.04 19.61
C ASP A 324 -13.04 -10.90 19.84
N MET A 325 -13.73 -12.04 20.04
CA MET A 325 -15.13 -12.10 20.45
C MET A 325 -15.17 -12.53 21.91
N GLY A 326 -15.12 -11.57 22.84
CA GLY A 326 -15.30 -11.85 24.26
C GLY A 326 -16.71 -12.38 24.61
N ASP A 327 -16.95 -12.62 25.91
CA ASP A 327 -18.25 -13.08 26.47
C ASP A 327 -19.15 -11.95 27.03
N GLY A 328 -18.82 -10.67 26.81
CA GLY A 328 -19.57 -9.50 27.24
C GLY A 328 -20.64 -9.01 26.24
N PRO A 329 -21.38 -7.93 26.55
CA PRO A 329 -22.32 -7.32 25.61
C PRO A 329 -21.80 -5.98 25.05
N VAL A 330 -21.52 -5.93 23.74
CA VAL A 330 -21.54 -4.68 22.95
C VAL A 330 -22.75 -4.71 22.02
N THR A 331 -23.65 -3.75 22.22
CA THR A 331 -24.91 -3.64 21.47
C THR A 331 -24.73 -2.65 20.32
N PHE A 332 -24.39 -3.14 19.12
CA PHE A 332 -24.53 -2.34 17.90
C PHE A 332 -25.85 -2.65 17.21
N SER A 333 -26.85 -1.78 17.41
CA SER A 333 -28.08 -1.77 16.61
C SER A 333 -27.93 -0.78 15.45
N GLY A 334 -28.27 -1.19 14.23
CA GLY A 334 -28.32 -0.29 13.06
C GLY A 334 -27.21 -0.44 12.02
N GLY A 335 -26.46 -1.55 12.04
CA GLY A 335 -25.38 -1.82 11.08
C GLY A 335 -25.47 -3.19 10.42
N THR A 336 -24.67 -3.37 9.36
CA THR A 336 -24.44 -4.65 8.69
C THR A 336 -23.20 -5.33 9.26
N THR A 337 -23.33 -6.58 9.71
CA THR A 337 -22.24 -7.32 10.35
C THR A 337 -21.81 -8.54 9.53
N GLY A 338 -20.52 -8.86 9.52
CA GLY A 338 -19.99 -10.12 8.98
C GLY A 338 -18.96 -10.74 9.91
N ILE A 339 -18.98 -12.07 10.00
CA ILE A 339 -18.00 -12.89 10.75
C ILE A 339 -17.27 -13.86 9.81
N LYS A 340 -15.93 -13.94 9.92
CA LYS A 340 -15.08 -14.86 9.15
C LYS A 340 -15.32 -16.32 9.50
#